data_AF-A0A4Q3CR57-F1
#
_entry.id   AF-A0A4Q3CR57-F1
#
_cell.length_a   1.000
_cell.length_b   1.000
_cell.length_c   1.000
_cell.angle_alpha   90.00
_cell.angle_beta   90.00
_cell.angle_gamma   90.00
#
_symmetry.space_group_name_H-M   'P 1'
#
loop_
_entity.id
_entity.type
_entity.pdbx_description
1 polymer ?
#
loop_
_entity_poly.entity_id
_entity_poly.type
_entity_poly.pdbx_seq_one_letter_code
_entity_poly.pdbx_strand_id
1 'polypeptide(L)' 'TIKDVTKPVTLDVEFGGSADDFYGNTKAGFEVTGKINRKDFGLTWDGVTEAGSIVVGEDVKLIFNVQFAKQK' A
#
# COMPACT_ATOMS: atom_id res chain seq x y z
N THR A 1 -5.75 1.57 8.57
CA THR A 1 -5.95 2.68 9.52
C THR A 1 -4.74 3.58 9.48
N ILE A 2 -4.93 4.89 9.44
CA ILE A 2 -3.84 5.86 9.57
C ILE A 2 -4.21 6.78 10.74
N LYS A 3 -3.35 6.76 11.78
CA LYS A 3 -3.60 7.44 13.06
C LYS A 3 -4.96 7.01 13.66
N ASP A 4 -5.93 7.91 13.72
CA ASP A 4 -7.26 7.67 14.31
C ASP A 4 -8.34 7.36 13.25
N VAL A 5 -8.00 7.48 11.96
CA VAL A 5 -8.95 7.32 10.86
C VAL A 5 -8.82 5.93 10.24
N THR A 6 -9.92 5.17 10.27
CA THR A 6 -10.05 3.86 9.62
C THR A 6 -10.99 3.97 8.44
N LYS A 7 -10.50 3.66 7.25
CA LYS A 7 -11.30 3.56 6.03
C LYS A 7 -10.99 2.26 5.29
N PRO A 8 -11.98 1.63 4.63
CA PRO A 8 -11.74 0.54 3.71
C PRO A 8 -11.01 1.06 2.47
N VAL A 9 -10.06 0.28 1.98
CA VAL A 9 -9.32 0.56 0.74
C VAL A 9 -9.30 -0.69 -0.10
N THR A 10 -9.49 -0.54 -1.41
CA THR A 10 -9.34 -1.65 -2.38
C THR A 10 -7.89 -1.69 -2.82
N LEU A 11 -7.31 -2.89 -2.81
CA LEU A 11 -5.95 -3.14 -3.28
C LEU A 11 -6.00 -4.18 -4.39
N ASP A 12 -5.23 -3.94 -5.44
CA ASP A 12 -5.03 -4.88 -6.53
C ASP A 12 -3.89 -5.82 -6.15
N VAL A 13 -4.14 -7.12 -6.24
CA VAL A 13 -3.19 -8.17 -5.86
C VAL A 13 -2.89 -9.04 -7.07
N GLU A 14 -1.62 -9.16 -7.40
CA GLU A 14 -1.11 -10.06 -8.43
C GLU A 14 -0.36 -11.23 -7.78
N PHE A 15 -0.69 -12.45 -8.19
CA PHE A 15 0.01 -13.65 -7.73
C PHE A 15 1.27 -13.86 -8.57
N GLY A 16 2.44 -13.61 -7.97
CA GLY A 16 3.74 -13.76 -8.62
C GLY A 16 4.26 -15.20 -8.65
N GLY A 17 3.57 -16.13 -7.98
CA GLY A 17 3.92 -17.56 -7.97
C GLY A 17 4.21 -18.11 -6.58
N SER A 18 4.42 -19.42 -6.53
CA SER A 18 4.80 -20.15 -5.31
C SER A 18 5.91 -21.14 -5.57
N ALA A 19 6.83 -21.29 -4.62
CA ALA A 19 7.95 -22.21 -4.70
C ALA A 19 8.22 -22.85 -3.33
N ASP A 20 8.62 -24.12 -3.35
CA ASP A 20 9.12 -24.80 -2.17
C ASP A 20 10.59 -24.45 -1.95
N ASP A 21 10.96 -24.12 -0.71
CA ASP A 21 12.36 -23.94 -0.34
C ASP A 21 13.07 -25.28 -0.07
N PHE A 22 14.40 -25.26 -0.02
CA PHE A 22 15.23 -26.43 0.28
C PHE A 22 14.99 -27.04 1.67
N TYR A 23 14.24 -26.36 2.54
CA TYR A 23 13.89 -26.80 3.89
C TYR A 23 12.45 -27.36 3.96
N GLY A 24 11.77 -27.51 2.82
CA GLY A 24 10.44 -28.07 2.71
C GLY A 24 9.31 -27.10 3.09
N ASN A 25 9.57 -25.79 3.14
CA ASN A 25 8.53 -24.79 3.33
C ASN A 25 8.06 -24.25 1.98
N THR A 26 6.76 -24.32 1.73
CA THR A 26 6.15 -23.66 0.58
C THR A 26 6.06 -22.16 0.83
N LYS A 27 6.57 -21.34 -0.11
CA LYS A 27 6.45 -19.89 -0.08
C LYS A 27 5.64 -19.40 -1.27
N ALA A 28 4.84 -18.35 -1.08
CA ALA A 28 4.05 -17.69 -2.11
C ALA A 28 4.37 -16.20 -2.16
N GLY A 29 4.60 -15.67 -3.36
CA GLY A 29 4.88 -14.26 -3.61
C GLY A 29 3.66 -13.54 -4.18
N PHE A 30 3.43 -12.31 -3.71
CA PHE A 30 2.37 -11.44 -4.20
C PHE A 30 2.90 -10.03 -4.38
N GLU A 31 2.49 -9.40 -5.48
CA GLU A 31 2.65 -7.97 -5.69
C GLU A 31 1.29 -7.31 -5.41
N VAL A 32 1.29 -6.29 -4.55
CA VAL A 32 0.08 -5.58 -4.17
C VAL A 32 0.26 -4.11 -4.51
N THR A 33 -0.67 -3.58 -5.30
CA THR A 33 -0.69 -2.17 -5.65
C THR A 33 -2.01 -1.54 -5.23
N GLY A 34 -1.97 -0.26 -4.91
CA GLY A 34 -3.17 0.47 -4.53
C GLY A 34 -2.94 1.96 -4.50
N LYS A 35 -4.02 2.70 -4.29
CA LYS A 35 -3.98 4.15 -4.23
C LYS A 35 -4.93 4.64 -3.14
N ILE A 36 -4.46 5.56 -2.32
CA ILE A 36 -5.26 6.19 -1.27
C ILE A 36 -5.16 7.71 -1.38
N ASN A 37 -6.22 8.43 -1.01
CA ASN A 37 -6.18 9.87 -0.89
C ASN A 37 -5.79 10.25 0.55
N ARG A 38 -4.75 11.07 0.74
CA ARG A 38 -4.27 11.48 2.08
C ARG A 38 -5.32 12.31 2.84
N LYS A 39 -6.13 13.11 2.14
CA LYS A 39 -7.16 13.97 2.75
C LYS A 39 -8.25 13.14 3.43
N ASP A 40 -8.52 11.94 2.91
CA ASP A 40 -9.46 11.00 3.52
C ASP A 40 -9.05 10.56 4.93
N PHE A 41 -7.76 10.68 5.28
CA PHE A 41 -7.21 10.33 6.58
C PHE A 41 -6.89 11.57 7.44
N GLY A 42 -7.42 12.74 7.07
CA GLY A 42 -7.23 13.99 7.81
C GLY A 42 -5.85 14.64 7.61
N LEU A 43 -5.07 14.16 6.63
CA LEU A 43 -3.78 14.76 6.26
C LEU A 43 -4.03 15.90 5.27
N THR A 44 -4.54 17.03 5.75
CA THR A 44 -4.87 18.23 4.96
C THR A 44 -3.75 19.27 5.01
N TRP A 45 -2.48 18.86 4.93
CA TRP A 45 -1.40 19.84 4.77
C TRP A 45 -1.58 20.54 3.43
N ASP A 46 -2.13 21.74 3.50
CA ASP A 46 -2.40 22.65 2.39
C ASP A 46 -1.35 23.76 2.45
N GLY A 47 -0.07 23.38 2.42
CA GLY A 47 0.99 24.34 2.17
C GLY A 47 0.77 24.91 0.78
N VAL A 48 0.04 26.02 0.67
CA VAL A 48 -0.13 26.78 -0.57
C VAL A 48 1.17 27.53 -0.76
N THR A 49 1.87 27.32 -1.88
CA THR A 49 3.01 28.19 -2.23
C THR A 49 2.51 29.61 -2.48
N GLU A 50 3.39 30.63 -2.39
CA GLU A 50 3.05 32.01 -2.78
C GLU A 50 2.46 32.13 -4.20
N ALA A 51 2.66 31.12 -5.06
CA ALA A 51 2.15 31.04 -6.43
C ALA A 51 0.83 30.24 -6.59
N GLY A 52 0.15 29.87 -5.49
CA GLY A 52 -1.16 29.22 -5.55
C GLY A 52 -1.15 27.77 -6.03
N SER A 53 0.02 27.12 -6.07
CA SER A 53 0.16 25.72 -6.48
C SER A 53 0.15 24.79 -5.27
N ILE A 54 -0.51 23.63 -5.41
CA ILE A 54 -0.57 22.59 -4.39
C ILE A 54 0.84 21.96 -4.24
N VAL A 55 1.44 22.04 -3.06
CA VAL A 55 2.79 21.49 -2.80
C VAL A 55 2.80 19.97 -2.73
N VAL A 56 1.69 19.35 -2.32
CA VAL A 56 1.62 17.90 -2.10
C VAL A 56 0.37 17.32 -2.75
N GLY A 57 0.60 16.39 -3.68
CA GLY A 57 -0.47 15.62 -4.30
C GLY A 57 -1.36 14.92 -3.26
N GLU A 58 -2.64 14.80 -3.57
CA GLU A 58 -3.59 14.14 -2.68
C GLU A 58 -3.43 12.61 -2.71
N ASP A 59 -2.97 12.11 -3.85
CA ASP A 59 -2.88 10.71 -4.19
C ASP A 59 -1.57 10.09 -3.71
N VAL A 60 -1.69 9.05 -2.89
CA VAL A 60 -0.56 8.25 -2.41
C VAL A 60 -0.66 6.85 -3.02
N LYS A 61 0.34 6.49 -3.83
CA LYS A 61 0.46 5.14 -4.39
C LYS A 61 1.07 4.22 -3.35
N LEU A 62 0.41 3.09 -3.11
CA LEU A 62 0.87 2.01 -2.25
C LEU A 62 1.42 0.89 -3.12
N ILE A 63 2.62 0.42 -2.80
CA ILE A 63 3.29 -0.68 -3.49
C ILE A 63 3.87 -1.60 -2.42
N PHE A 64 3.45 -2.86 -2.43
CA PHE A 64 3.95 -3.88 -1.51
C PHE A 64 4.37 -5.09 -2.31
N ASN A 65 5.58 -5.59 -2.02
CA ASN A 65 6.05 -6.87 -2.52
C ASN A 65 6.19 -7.78 -1.30
N VAL A 66 5.33 -8.80 -1.21
CA VAL A 66 5.21 -9.63 -0.01
C VAL A 66 5.40 -11.09 -0.34
N GLN A 67 6.03 -11.80 0.59
CA GLN A 67 6.21 -13.24 0.52
C GLN A 67 5.68 -13.88 1.80
N PHE A 68 4.87 -14.91 1.64
CA PHE A 68 4.31 -15.67 2.76
C PHE A 68 4.86 -17.10 2.76
N ALA A 69 5.16 -17.62 3.93
CA ALA A 69 5.44 -19.05 4.12
C ALA A 69 4.17 -19.75 4.58
N LYS A 70 3.90 -20.94 4.04
CA LYS A 70 2.77 -21.77 4.46
C LYS A 70 2.94 -22.15 5.94
N GLN A 71 1.96 -21.78 6.75
CA GLN A 71 1.90 -22.21 8.15
C GLN A 71 1.63 -23.72 8.21
N LYS A 72 2.39 -24.42 9.05
CA LYS A 72 2.23 -25.86 9.31
C LYS A 72 1.03 -26.13 10.22
#